data_AF-A0A3D0Z846-F1
#
_entry.id   AF-A0A3D0Z846-F1
#
_cell.length_a   1.000
_cell.length_b   1.000
_cell.length_c   1.000
_cell.angle_alpha   90.00
_cell.angle_beta   90.00
_cell.angle_gamma   90.00
#
_symmetry.space_group_name_H-M   'P 1'
#
loop_
_entity.id
_entity.type
_entity.pdbx_description
1 polymer ?
#
loop_
_entity_poly.entity_id
_entity_poly.type
_entity_poly.pdbx_seq_one_letter_code
_entity_poly.pdbx_strand_id
1 'polypeptide(L)' 'MDFGAEMDGYHSDMTRTVAVGYVSDEMAVVYDTVLRAQASALETLKPGAECAAADAAARAIISGAGFGE' A
#
# COMPACT_ATOMS: atom_id res chain seq x y z
N MET A 1 7.42 -7.13 6.49
CA MET A 1 7.57 -6.82 7.92
C MET A 1 6.43 -5.89 8.28
N ASP A 2 5.60 -6.28 9.23
CA ASP A 2 4.45 -5.50 9.69
C ASP A 2 4.59 -5.32 11.20
N PHE A 3 4.64 -4.07 11.66
CA PHE A 3 4.89 -3.78 13.06
C PHE A 3 4.47 -2.36 13.46
N GLY A 4 4.15 -2.24 14.74
CA GLY A 4 3.77 -1.00 15.40
C GLY A 4 4.40 -0.90 16.79
N ALA A 5 4.24 0.24 17.43
CA ALA A 5 4.65 0.49 18.81
C ALA A 5 3.49 1.12 19.59
N GLU A 6 3.42 0.80 20.88
CA GLU A 6 2.59 1.51 21.84
C GLU A 6 3.48 2.47 22.66
N MET A 7 3.05 3.71 22.81
CA MET A 7 3.69 4.70 23.68
C MET A 7 2.64 5.54 24.37
N ASP A 8 2.63 5.55 25.71
CA ASP A 8 1.70 6.34 26.53
C ASP A 8 0.21 6.18 26.12
N GLY A 9 -0.19 4.97 25.73
CA GLY A 9 -1.54 4.65 25.26
C GLY A 9 -1.83 4.95 23.78
N TYR A 10 -0.90 5.59 23.05
CA TYR A 10 -0.98 5.80 21.61
C TYR A 10 -0.36 4.64 20.83
N HIS A 11 -0.96 4.28 19.70
CA HIS A 11 -0.52 3.18 18.85
C HIS A 11 -0.04 3.70 17.49
N SER A 12 1.08 3.17 16.99
CA SER A 12 1.53 3.32 15.61
C SER A 12 1.34 2.03 14.83
N ASP A 13 1.30 2.11 13.50
CA ASP A 13 1.23 0.93 12.64
C ASP A 13 1.89 1.20 11.27
N MET A 14 2.65 0.24 10.76
CA MET A 14 3.22 0.28 9.40
C MET A 14 3.71 -1.07 8.90
N THR A 15 3.63 -1.23 7.58
CA THR A 15 4.20 -2.38 6.86
C THR A 15 5.34 -1.93 5.94
N ARG A 16 6.40 -2.74 5.83
CA ARG A 16 7.48 -2.62 4.85
C ARG A 16 7.80 -3.96 4.21
N THR A 17 7.97 -3.95 2.89
CA THR A 17 8.49 -5.08 2.12
C THR A 17 9.88 -4.69 1.61
N VAL A 18 10.85 -5.58 1.80
CA VAL A 18 12.24 -5.39 1.37
C VAL A 18 12.73 -6.67 0.69
N ALA A 19 13.70 -6.52 -0.20
CA ALA A 19 14.39 -7.64 -0.83
C ALA A 19 15.66 -7.99 -0.06
N VAL A 20 15.97 -9.29 0.06
CA VAL A 20 17.26 -9.78 0.54
C VAL A 20 17.85 -10.68 -0.55
N GLY A 21 18.85 -10.18 -1.26
CA GLY A 21 19.41 -10.87 -2.42
C GLY A 21 18.59 -10.63 -3.69
N TYR A 22 18.35 -11.70 -4.45
CA TYR A 22 17.70 -11.62 -5.76
C TYR A 22 16.16 -11.53 -5.65
N VAL A 23 15.56 -10.80 -6.59
CA VAL A 23 14.11 -10.64 -6.75
C VAL A 23 13.77 -11.02 -8.18
N SER A 24 12.74 -11.84 -8.40
CA SER A 24 12.25 -12.14 -9.74
C SER A 24 11.54 -10.94 -10.37
N ASP A 25 11.47 -10.88 -11.70
CA ASP A 25 10.73 -9.82 -12.40
C ASP A 25 9.28 -9.72 -11.93
N GLU A 26 8.63 -10.86 -11.70
CA GLU A 26 7.27 -10.92 -11.16
C GLU A 26 7.17 -10.28 -9.77
N MET A 27 8.08 -10.59 -8.85
CA MET A 27 8.09 -9.98 -7.51
C MET A 27 8.37 -8.47 -7.57
N ALA A 28 9.23 -8.02 -8.48
CA ALA A 28 9.48 -6.60 -8.70
C ALA A 28 8.21 -5.88 -9.21
N VAL A 29 7.49 -6.50 -10.14
CA VAL A 29 6.20 -5.98 -10.66
C VAL A 29 5.16 -5.91 -9.55
N VAL A 30 5.05 -6.94 -8.71
CA VAL A 30 4.12 -6.94 -7.57
C VAL A 30 4.46 -5.82 -6.58
N TYR A 31 5.74 -5.69 -6.20
CA TYR A 31 6.19 -4.65 -5.29
C TYR A 31 5.87 -3.25 -5.81
N ASP A 32 6.22 -2.97 -7.06
CA ASP A 32 5.98 -1.67 -7.70
C ASP A 32 4.47 -1.37 -7.83
N THR A 33 3.67 -2.39 -8.15
CA THR A 33 2.20 -2.25 -8.21
C THR A 33 1.62 -1.82 -6.86
N VAL A 34 2.03 -2.50 -5.79
CA VAL A 34 1.55 -2.18 -4.42
C VAL A 34 2.05 -0.80 -3.97
N LEU A 35 3.31 -0.46 -4.28
CA LEU A 35 3.86 0.86 -3.96
C LEU A 35 3.08 1.99 -4.65
N ARG A 36 2.79 1.85 -5.96
CA ARG A 36 1.97 2.81 -6.71
C ARG A 36 0.54 2.90 -6.19
N ALA A 37 -0.07 1.77 -5.85
CA ALA A 37 -1.41 1.74 -5.28
C ALA A 37 -1.48 2.50 -3.94
N GLN A 38 -0.49 2.29 -3.07
CA GLN A 38 -0.39 2.98 -1.78
C GLN A 38 -0.19 4.49 -1.95
N ALA A 39 0.71 4.91 -2.83
CA ALA A 39 0.95 6.33 -3.11
C ALA A 39 -0.32 7.03 -3.64
N SER A 40 -1.01 6.40 -4.60
CA SER A 40 -2.27 6.91 -5.16
C SER A 40 -3.37 7.06 -4.10
N ALA A 41 -3.54 6.06 -3.22
CA ALA A 41 -4.51 6.17 -2.13
C ALA A 41 -4.19 7.35 -1.20
N LEU A 42 -2.92 7.54 -0.83
CA LEU A 42 -2.49 8.65 0.03
C LEU A 42 -2.79 10.03 -0.56
N GLU A 43 -2.66 10.20 -1.89
CA GLU A 43 -2.97 11.45 -2.58
C GLU A 43 -4.46 11.85 -2.48
N THR A 44 -5.35 10.87 -2.24
CA THR A 44 -6.78 11.15 -2.06
C THR A 44 -7.13 11.65 -0.66
N LEU A 45 -6.26 11.43 0.33
CA LEU A 45 -6.55 11.66 1.74
C LEU A 45 -6.49 13.15 2.09
N LYS A 46 -7.64 13.69 2.52
CA LYS A 46 -7.81 15.06 2.99
C LYS A 46 -9.07 15.18 3.85
N PRO A 47 -9.22 16.24 4.67
CA PRO A 47 -10.45 16.47 5.42
C PRO A 47 -11.70 16.43 4.54
N GLY A 48 -12.68 15.62 4.94
CA GLY A 48 -13.94 15.45 4.21
C GLY A 48 -13.91 14.48 3.02
N ALA A 49 -12.77 13.86 2.70
CA ALA A 49 -12.71 12.80 1.70
C ALA A 49 -13.40 11.51 2.20
N GLU A 50 -14.10 10.81 1.32
CA GLU A 50 -14.66 9.49 1.61
C GLU A 50 -13.56 8.43 1.61
N CYS A 51 -13.55 7.54 2.61
CA CYS A 51 -12.60 6.42 2.67
C CYS A 51 -12.68 5.53 1.42
N ALA A 52 -13.87 5.41 0.81
CA ALA A 52 -14.08 4.65 -0.42
C ALA A 52 -13.28 5.21 -1.61
N ALA A 53 -12.96 6.50 -1.62
CA ALA A 53 -12.13 7.09 -2.68
C ALA A 53 -10.68 6.57 -2.62
N ALA A 54 -10.13 6.40 -1.41
CA ALA A 54 -8.80 5.84 -1.21
C ALA A 54 -8.74 4.35 -1.59
N ASP A 55 -9.75 3.55 -1.19
CA ASP A 55 -9.85 2.14 -1.62
C ASP A 55 -9.95 2.04 -3.15
N ALA A 56 -10.84 2.83 -3.78
CA ALA A 56 -11.02 2.82 -5.22
C ALA A 56 -9.74 3.19 -5.97
N ALA A 57 -9.00 4.19 -5.49
CA ALA A 57 -7.74 4.63 -6.11
C ALA A 57 -6.65 3.54 -6.06
N ALA A 58 -6.49 2.85 -4.92
CA ALA A 58 -5.57 1.72 -4.82
C ALA A 58 -6.03 0.53 -5.66
N ARG A 59 -7.31 0.15 -5.55
CA ARG A 59 -7.89 -1.03 -6.22
C ARG A 59 -7.84 -0.88 -7.73
N ALA A 60 -8.07 0.32 -8.27
CA ALA A 60 -7.95 0.57 -9.71
C ALA A 60 -6.55 0.25 -10.26
N ILE A 61 -5.48 0.59 -9.51
CA ILE A 61 -4.10 0.28 -9.90
C ILE A 61 -3.84 -1.23 -9.83
N ILE A 62 -4.25 -1.87 -8.74
CA ILE A 62 -4.05 -3.30 -8.52
C ILE A 62 -4.81 -4.14 -9.57
N SER A 63 -6.08 -3.82 -9.82
CA SER A 63 -6.89 -4.46 -10.86
C SER A 63 -6.34 -4.19 -12.26
N GLY A 64 -5.89 -2.96 -12.54
CA GLY A 64 -5.26 -2.60 -13.81
C GLY A 64 -3.94 -3.34 -14.09
N ALA A 65 -3.25 -3.79 -13.04
CA ALA A 65 -2.06 -4.64 -13.13
C ALA A 65 -2.38 -6.14 -13.22
N GLY A 66 -3.66 -6.55 -13.17
CA GLY A 66 -4.09 -7.94 -13.26
C GLY A 66 -4.14 -8.70 -11.93
N PHE A 67 -4.01 -8.01 -10.79
CA PHE A 67 -4.03 -8.62 -9.45
C PHE A 67 -5.33 -8.38 -8.68
N GLY A 68 -6.43 -8.10 -9.40
CA GLY A 68 -7.67 -7.58 -8.80
C GLY A 68 -8.83 -8.55 -8.66
N GLU A 69 -8.65 -9.83 -9.00
CA GLU A 69 -9.65 -10.89 -8.79
C GLU A 69 -9.65 -11.43 -7.35
#